data_AF-A0A6G8FXQ7-F1
#
_entry.id   AF-A0A6G8FXQ7-F1
#
_cell.length_a   1.000
_cell.length_b   1.000
_cell.length_c   1.000
_cell.angle_alpha   90.00
_cell.angle_beta   90.00
_cell.angle_gamma   90.00
#
_symmetry.space_group_name_H-M   'P 1'
#
loop_
_entity.id
_entity.type
_entity.pdbx_description
1 polymer ?
#
loop_
_entity_poly.entity_id
_entity_poly.type
_entity_poly.pdbx_seq_one_letter_code
_entity_poly.pdbx_strand_id
1 'polypeptide(L)'
;MDLDRLVHAQHGVCSTAQALASGLTEDAVRWRVSSGQWRRLGRGVYRAQTGELDWYGRAHAALLRGGEGAALALTSAEFVHGVSRTPPPW
;
A
#
# COMPACT_ATOMS: atom_id res chain seq x y z
N MET A 1 15.24 -0.41 6.48
CA MET A 1 14.14 0.56 6.69
C MET A 1 13.09 -0.10 7.56
N ASP A 2 12.58 0.58 8.58
CA ASP A 2 11.54 0.02 9.45
C ASP A 2 10.23 -0.19 8.66
N LEU A 3 9.76 -1.45 8.58
CA LEU A 3 8.57 -1.82 7.82
C LEU A 3 7.30 -1.21 8.43
N ASP A 4 7.19 -1.17 9.76
CA ASP A 4 5.96 -0.73 10.41
C ASP A 4 5.78 0.77 10.19
N ARG A 5 6.88 1.54 10.26
CA ARG A 5 6.89 2.96 9.88
C ARG A 5 6.49 3.17 8.41
N LEU A 6 7.02 2.35 7.50
CA LEU A 6 6.68 2.44 6.07
C LEU A 6 5.21 2.08 5.81
N VAL A 7 4.70 1.02 6.42
CA VAL A 7 3.30 0.60 6.32
C VAL A 7 2.40 1.71 6.84
N HIS A 8 2.73 2.32 7.98
CA HIS A 8 1.96 3.45 8.51
C HIS A 8 1.96 4.65 7.57
N ALA A 9 3.12 5.04 7.03
CA ALA A 9 3.23 6.14 6.08
C ALA A 9 2.48 5.87 4.75
N GLN A 10 2.33 4.60 4.37
CA GLN A 10 1.58 4.18 3.18
C GLN A 10 0.14 3.77 3.52
N HIS A 11 -0.41 4.19 4.66
CA HIS A 11 -1.80 3.93 5.05
C HIS A 11 -2.15 2.43 5.05
N GLY A 12 -1.25 1.60 5.56
CA GLY A 12 -1.52 0.19 5.85
C GLY A 12 -1.17 -0.79 4.73
N VAL A 13 -0.44 -0.37 3.70
CA VAL A 13 -0.03 -1.26 2.61
C VAL A 13 1.47 -1.30 2.41
N CYS A 14 1.97 -2.40 1.84
CA CYS A 14 3.35 -2.54 1.39
C CYS A 14 3.44 -3.47 0.18
N SER A 15 4.55 -3.38 -0.55
CA SER A 15 4.90 -4.34 -1.59
C SER A 15 5.80 -5.46 -1.07
N THR A 16 5.92 -6.56 -1.83
CA THR A 16 6.92 -7.61 -1.57
C THR A 16 8.32 -7.01 -1.51
N ALA A 17 8.68 -6.14 -2.46
CA ALA A 17 10.00 -5.52 -2.50
C ALA A 17 10.29 -4.69 -1.24
N GLN A 18 9.29 -3.92 -0.75
CA GLN A 18 9.42 -3.15 0.48
C GLN A 18 9.58 -4.06 1.71
N ALA A 19 8.77 -5.12 1.82
CA ALA A 19 8.88 -6.07 2.91
C ALA A 19 10.26 -6.74 2.97
N LEU A 20 10.78 -7.18 1.81
CA LEU A 20 12.12 -7.78 1.70
C LEU A 20 13.22 -6.77 2.01
N ALA A 21 13.13 -5.54 1.49
CA ALA A 21 14.08 -4.46 1.78
C ALA A 21 14.08 -4.02 3.26
N SER A 22 12.99 -4.30 3.98
CA SER A 22 12.88 -4.14 5.42
C SER A 22 13.37 -5.34 6.24
N GLY A 23 13.86 -6.40 5.58
CA GLY A 23 14.49 -7.55 6.23
C GLY A 23 13.57 -8.76 6.45
N LEU A 24 12.34 -8.76 5.92
CA LEU A 24 11.51 -9.96 5.92
C LEU A 24 12.02 -10.95 4.86
N THR A 25 11.86 -12.23 5.11
CA THR A 25 12.03 -13.28 4.10
C THR A 25 10.72 -13.51 3.35
N GLU A 26 10.78 -14.14 2.17
CA GLU A 26 9.57 -14.54 1.44
C GLU A 26 8.66 -15.46 2.28
N ASP A 27 9.25 -16.36 3.07
CA ASP A 27 8.50 -17.23 3.97
C ASP A 27 7.82 -16.46 5.10
N ALA A 28 8.47 -15.42 5.64
CA ALA A 28 7.86 -14.54 6.63
C ALA A 28 6.69 -13.74 6.05
N VAL A 29 6.77 -13.33 4.78
CA VAL A 29 5.65 -12.71 4.07
C VAL A 29 4.53 -13.71 3.83
N ARG A 30 4.86 -14.91 3.34
CA ARG A 30 3.90 -16.01 3.10
C ARG A 30 3.15 -16.38 4.37
N TRP A 31 3.86 -16.53 5.48
CA TRP A 31 3.29 -16.84 6.77
C TRP A 31 2.32 -15.77 7.25
N ARG A 32 2.66 -14.47 7.13
CA ARG A 32 1.75 -13.36 7.47
C ARG A 32 0.48 -13.37 6.63
N VAL A 33 0.58 -13.74 5.35
CA VAL A 33 -0.59 -13.88 4.48
C VAL A 33 -1.42 -15.10 4.86
N SER A 34 -0.81 -16.26 5.06
CA SER A 34 -1.52 -17.50 5.39
C SER A 34 -2.15 -17.49 6.79
N SER A 35 -1.53 -16.78 7.74
CA SER A 35 -2.07 -16.57 9.09
C SER A 35 -3.17 -15.50 9.14
N GLY A 36 -3.43 -14.80 8.03
CA GLY A 36 -4.44 -13.74 7.94
C GLY A 36 -4.01 -12.40 8.52
N GLN A 37 -2.79 -12.28 9.05
CA GLN A 37 -2.24 -10.99 9.50
C GLN A 37 -2.16 -9.99 8.35
N TRP A 38 -1.77 -10.47 7.17
CA TRP A 38 -1.72 -9.69 5.94
C TRP A 38 -2.75 -10.19 4.94
N ARG A 39 -3.33 -9.28 4.16
CA ARG A 39 -4.24 -9.62 3.08
C ARG A 39 -3.64 -9.24 1.73
N ARG A 40 -3.64 -10.17 0.79
CA ARG A 40 -3.17 -9.86 -0.57
C ARG A 40 -4.20 -8.98 -1.30
N LEU A 41 -3.75 -7.85 -1.85
CA LEU A 41 -4.57 -6.92 -2.64
C LEU A 41 -4.36 -7.08 -4.15
N GLY A 42 -3.20 -7.63 -4.53
CA GLY A 42 -2.81 -7.84 -5.93
C GLY A 42 -1.48 -8.59 -6.03
N ARG A 43 -0.89 -8.61 -7.21
CA ARG A 43 0.44 -9.20 -7.40
C ARG A 43 1.48 -8.36 -6.64
N GLY A 44 2.09 -8.95 -5.62
CA GLY A 44 3.16 -8.34 -4.84
C GLY A 44 2.76 -7.15 -3.96
N VAL A 45 1.45 -6.95 -3.69
CA VAL A 45 0.95 -5.85 -2.85
C VAL A 45 0.01 -6.40 -1.78
N TYR A 46 0.21 -5.96 -0.55
CA TYR A 46 -0.46 -6.47 0.64
C TYR A 46 -1.01 -5.34 1.51
N ARG A 47 -2.17 -5.58 2.12
CA ARG A 47 -2.63 -4.86 3.30
C ARG A 47 -1.95 -5.48 4.52
N ALA A 48 -1.17 -4.68 5.23
CA ALA A 48 -0.37 -5.07 6.38
C ALA A 48 -0.92 -4.53 7.71
N GLN A 49 -2.15 -4.00 7.71
CA GLN A 49 -2.87 -3.56 8.90
C GLN A 49 -4.25 -4.21 9.02
N THR A 50 -4.82 -4.12 10.23
CA THR A 50 -6.21 -4.45 10.51
C THR A 50 -7.11 -3.26 10.14
N GLY A 51 -8.32 -3.55 9.65
CA GLY A 51 -9.29 -2.53 9.26
C GLY A 51 -9.42 -2.33 7.74
N GLU A 52 -10.40 -1.53 7.35
CA GLU A 52 -10.59 -1.15 5.94
C GLU A 52 -9.49 -0.18 5.49
N LEU A 53 -9.15 -0.25 4.20
CA LEU A 53 -8.27 0.74 3.61
C LEU A 53 -9.07 2.00 3.32
N ASP A 54 -8.59 3.11 3.87
CA ASP A 54 -9.01 4.44 3.47
C ASP A 54 -8.61 4.73 2.00
N TRP A 55 -8.96 5.93 1.54
CA TRP A 55 -8.65 6.33 0.18
C TRP A 55 -7.14 6.34 -0.08
N TYR A 56 -6.34 6.86 0.85
CA TYR A 56 -4.88 6.95 0.67
C TYR A 56 -4.21 5.56 0.63
N GLY A 57 -4.66 4.59 1.42
CA GLY A 57 -4.16 3.22 1.38
C GLY A 57 -4.47 2.52 0.06
N ARG A 58 -5.64 2.78 -0.52
CA ARG A 58 -5.99 2.31 -1.88
C ARG A 58 -5.13 3.01 -2.95
N ALA A 59 -4.86 4.30 -2.80
CA ALA A 59 -3.98 5.05 -3.70
C ALA A 59 -2.55 4.52 -3.65
N HIS A 60 -1.99 4.29 -2.47
CA HIS A 60 -0.69 3.65 -2.32
C HIS A 60 -0.66 2.25 -2.92
N ALA A 61 -1.70 1.44 -2.71
CA ALA A 61 -1.77 0.11 -3.33
C ALA A 61 -1.76 0.19 -4.86
N ALA A 62 -2.42 1.18 -5.46
CA ALA A 62 -2.38 1.42 -6.90
C ALA A 62 -0.98 1.85 -7.38
N LEU A 63 -0.33 2.78 -6.67
CA LEU A 63 1.04 3.23 -6.99
C LEU A 63 2.05 2.08 -6.90
N LEU A 64 1.98 1.27 -5.84
CA LEU A 64 2.83 0.09 -5.68
C LEU A 64 2.63 -0.95 -6.78
N ARG A 65 1.40 -1.08 -7.30
CA ARG A 65 1.11 -1.92 -8.47
C ARG A 65 1.66 -1.33 -9.77
N GLY A 66 1.64 0.00 -9.91
CA GLY A 66 2.22 0.71 -11.05
C GLY A 66 3.76 0.68 -11.07
N GLY A 67 4.39 0.52 -9.91
CA GLY A 67 5.83 0.41 -9.77
C GLY A 67 6.54 1.76 -9.68
N GLU A 68 7.84 1.75 -9.91
CA GLU A 68 8.67 2.95 -9.88
C GLU A 68 8.23 3.96 -10.94
N GLY A 69 8.13 5.23 -10.57
CA GLY A 69 7.66 6.30 -11.44
C GLY A 69 6.14 6.38 -11.61
N ALA A 70 5.37 5.45 -11.00
CA ALA A 70 3.92 5.57 -10.98
C ALA A 70 3.49 6.84 -10.22
N ALA A 71 2.51 7.55 -10.76
CA ALA A 71 1.97 8.76 -10.19
C ALA A 71 0.44 8.77 -10.28
N LEU A 72 -0.21 9.44 -9.33
CA LEU A 72 -1.63 9.75 -9.40
C LEU A 72 -1.85 10.84 -10.45
N ALA A 73 -2.97 10.78 -11.15
CA ALA A 73 -3.30 11.70 -12.24
C ALA A 73 -4.77 12.15 -12.17
N LEU A 74 -5.09 13.22 -12.89
CA LEU A 74 -6.45 13.78 -12.99
C LEU A 74 -7.03 14.05 -11.60
N THR A 75 -8.28 13.64 -11.35
CA THR A 75 -9.01 13.88 -10.10
C THR A 75 -8.31 13.32 -8.86
N SER A 76 -7.52 12.25 -9.00
CA SER A 76 -6.72 11.72 -7.88
C SER A 76 -5.54 12.62 -7.52
N ALA A 77 -4.89 13.24 -8.52
CA ALA A 77 -3.86 14.24 -8.27
C ALA A 77 -4.46 15.54 -7.72
N GLU A 78 -5.59 15.99 -8.27
CA GLU A 78 -6.33 17.16 -7.76
C GLU A 78 -6.66 17.01 -6.27
N PHE A 79 -7.11 15.83 -5.86
CA PHE A 79 -7.43 15.55 -4.46
C PHE A 79 -6.19 15.59 -3.56
N VAL A 80 -5.10 14.91 -3.94
CA VAL A 80 -3.86 14.86 -3.12
C VAL A 80 -3.20 16.24 -3.02
N HIS A 81 -3.32 17.08 -4.04
CA HIS A 81 -2.82 18.46 -4.02
C HIS A 81 -3.81 19.48 -3.43
N GLY A 82 -4.98 19.04 -2.94
CA GLY A 82 -5.97 19.91 -2.30
C GLY A 82 -6.74 20.84 -3.25
N VAL A 83 -6.63 20.61 -4.57
CA VAL A 83 -7.43 21.31 -5.59
C VAL A 83 -8.89 20.86 -5.49
N SER A 84 -9.13 19.57 -5.27
CA SER A 84 -10.42 19.02 -4.88
C SER A 84 -10.41 18.65 -3.40
N ARG A 85 -11.53 18.89 -2.71
CA ARG A 85 -11.73 18.49 -1.30
C ARG A 85 -12.37 17.13 -1.13
N THR A 86 -12.89 16.56 -2.21
CA THR A 86 -13.61 15.28 -2.18
C THR A 86 -12.73 14.19 -2.80
N PRO A 87 -12.51 13.07 -2.10
CA PRO A 87 -11.76 11.95 -2.68
C PRO A 87 -12.51 11.42 -3.90
N PRO A 88 -11.83 11.17 -5.03
CA PRO A 88 -12.48 10.54 -6.17
C PRO A 88 -12.92 9.11 -5.82
N PRO A 89 -14.00 8.62 -6.46
CA PRO A 89 -14.42 7.23 -6.30
C PRO A 89 -13.37 6.27 -6.85
N TRP A 90 -13.42 5.02 -6.36
CA TRP A 90 -12.61 3.90 -6.85
C TRP A 90 -13.34 3.14 -7.95
#